data_AF-A0A4Y8K6S8-F1
#
_entry.id   AF-A0A4Y8K6S8-F1
#
_cell.length_a   1.000
_cell.length_b   1.000
_cell.length_c   1.000
_cell.angle_alpha   90.00
_cell.angle_beta   90.00
_cell.angle_gamma   90.00
#
_symmetry.space_group_name_H-M   'P 1'
#
loop_
_entity.id
_entity.type
_entity.pdbx_description
1 polymer ?
#
loop_
_entity_poly.entity_id
_entity_poly.type
_entity_poly.pdbx_seq_one_letter_code
_entity_poly.pdbx_strand_id
1 'polypeptide(L)'
;MNDRQRETPRATEAGFGLIEIAVSMFLLGLLAVALLPFLVQGVTQSAANGTLAAATQLLNKEMENARAQTTCTALTAATFSVVDPRGVTLQVARTVGGACPASASSYPITAPMAVTVVRTDTGVVLASAKTLIFVAVK
;
A
#
# COMPACT_ATOMS: atom_id res chain seq x y z
N MET A 1 -67.30 40.14 29.64
CA MET A 1 -65.95 40.29 29.06
C MET A 1 -65.21 38.97 29.21
N ASN A 2 -64.70 38.45 28.10
CA ASN A 2 -64.27 37.06 27.88
C ASN A 2 -63.18 36.55 28.83
N ASP A 3 -63.47 35.45 29.52
CA ASP A 3 -62.47 34.53 30.04
C ASP A 3 -61.92 33.70 28.87
N ARG A 4 -60.72 34.05 28.39
CA ARG A 4 -59.96 33.21 27.46
C ARG A 4 -59.35 32.06 28.25
N GLN A 5 -59.93 30.87 28.15
CA GLN A 5 -59.27 29.63 28.56
C GLN A 5 -57.96 29.50 27.75
N ARG A 6 -56.82 29.71 28.40
CA ARG A 6 -55.53 29.27 27.88
C ARG A 6 -55.47 27.76 28.05
N GLU A 7 -55.64 27.02 26.97
CA GLU A 7 -55.17 25.63 26.91
C GLU A 7 -53.65 25.67 27.05
N THR A 8 -53.16 25.37 28.25
CA THR A 8 -51.77 24.96 28.42
C THR A 8 -51.62 23.65 27.66
N PRO A 9 -50.74 23.55 26.65
CA PRO A 9 -50.46 22.27 26.04
C PRO A 9 -49.93 21.40 27.18
N ARG A 10 -50.64 20.34 27.55
CA ARG A 10 -50.02 19.25 28.28
C ARG A 10 -48.86 18.81 27.41
N ALA A 11 -47.64 19.16 27.81
CA ALA A 11 -46.47 18.45 27.35
C ALA A 11 -46.68 17.02 27.83
N THR A 12 -47.26 16.20 26.95
CA THR A 12 -47.39 14.78 27.17
C THR A 12 -45.96 14.28 27.25
N GLU A 13 -45.45 14.09 28.46
CA GLU A 13 -44.19 13.41 28.71
C GLU A 13 -44.38 11.94 28.32
N ALA A 14 -44.44 11.69 27.02
CA ALA A 14 -44.34 10.35 26.45
C ALA A 14 -42.87 9.94 26.62
N GLY A 15 -42.56 9.35 27.78
CA GLY A 15 -41.29 8.67 27.97
C GLY A 15 -41.08 7.57 26.93
N PHE A 16 -39.83 7.30 26.56
CA PHE A 16 -39.48 6.22 25.63
C PHE A 16 -40.03 4.87 26.16
N GLY A 17 -40.82 4.19 25.35
CA GLY A 17 -41.35 2.88 25.70
C GLY A 17 -40.25 1.81 25.68
N LEU A 18 -40.36 0.80 26.55
CA LEU A 18 -39.45 -0.36 26.54
C LEU A 18 -39.36 -1.02 25.14
N ILE A 19 -40.47 -1.00 24.39
CA ILE A 19 -40.52 -1.52 23.02
C ILE A 19 -39.75 -0.65 22.02
N GLU A 20 -39.77 0.69 22.17
CA GLU A 20 -39.02 1.59 21.30
C GLU A 20 -37.51 1.43 21.53
N ILE A 21 -37.09 1.23 22.78
CA ILE A 21 -35.69 0.93 23.13
C ILE A 21 -35.29 -0.41 22.48
N ALA A 22 -36.12 -1.44 22.61
CA ALA A 22 -35.85 -2.74 22.01
C ALA A 22 -35.75 -2.66 20.48
N VAL A 23 -36.66 -1.94 19.82
CA VAL A 23 -36.64 -1.73 18.36
C VAL A 23 -35.43 -0.90 17.94
N SER A 24 -35.07 0.14 18.70
CA SER A 24 -33.89 0.98 18.40
C SER A 24 -32.59 0.19 18.48
N MET A 25 -32.43 -0.66 19.51
CA MET A 25 -31.29 -1.55 19.64
C MET A 25 -31.27 -2.62 18.53
N PHE A 26 -32.43 -3.14 18.13
CA PHE A 26 -32.54 -4.08 17.02
C PHE A 26 -32.13 -3.44 15.69
N LEU A 27 -32.63 -2.23 15.39
CA LEU A 27 -32.25 -1.47 14.20
C LEU A 27 -30.76 -1.11 14.20
N LEU A 28 -30.21 -0.72 15.35
CA LEU A 28 -28.77 -0.48 15.50
C LEU A 28 -27.97 -1.76 15.23
N GLY A 29 -28.43 -2.91 15.73
CA GLY A 29 -27.81 -4.20 15.47
C GLY A 29 -27.80 -4.58 13.99
N LEU A 30 -28.92 -4.38 13.30
CA LEU A 30 -29.01 -4.61 11.85
C LEU A 30 -28.07 -3.70 11.07
N LEU A 31 -27.99 -2.43 11.43
CA LEU A 31 -27.05 -1.48 10.82
C LEU A 31 -25.60 -1.89 11.05
N ALA A 32 -25.24 -2.30 12.27
CA ALA A 32 -23.89 -2.75 12.58
C ALA A 32 -23.50 -3.96 11.71
N VAL A 33 -24.37 -4.96 11.60
CA VAL A 33 -24.13 -6.15 10.76
C VAL A 33 -24.04 -5.79 9.27
N ALA A 34 -24.87 -4.86 8.80
CA ALA A 34 -24.84 -4.39 7.42
C ALA A 34 -23.52 -3.69 7.04
N LEU A 35 -22.83 -3.06 8.00
CA LEU A 35 -21.59 -2.33 7.78
C LEU A 35 -20.32 -3.20 7.89
N LEU A 36 -20.39 -4.37 8.54
CA LEU A 36 -19.27 -5.30 8.66
C LEU A 36 -18.54 -5.63 7.34
N PRO A 37 -19.22 -5.99 6.22
CA PRO A 37 -18.51 -6.30 4.97
C PRO A 37 -17.70 -5.12 4.44
N PHE A 38 -18.19 -3.88 4.62
CA PHE A 38 -17.46 -2.69 4.20
C PHE A 38 -16.20 -2.46 5.04
N LEU A 39 -16.26 -2.75 6.34
CA LEU A 39 -15.09 -2.68 7.21
C LEU A 39 -14.02 -3.70 6.79
N VAL A 40 -14.43 -4.95 6.51
CA VAL A 40 -13.50 -5.99 6.03
C VAL A 40 -12.87 -5.59 4.70
N GLN A 41 -13.66 -5.07 3.75
CA GLN A 41 -13.15 -4.58 2.47
C GLN A 41 -12.19 -3.40 2.65
N GLY A 42 -12.51 -2.45 3.54
CA GLY A 42 -11.64 -1.31 3.82
C GLY A 42 -10.28 -1.73 4.38
N VAL A 43 -10.26 -2.64 5.37
CA VAL A 43 -9.03 -3.13 5.98
C VAL A 43 -8.19 -3.92 4.98
N THR A 44 -8.81 -4.83 4.21
CA THR A 44 -8.11 -5.64 3.21
C THR A 44 -7.50 -4.78 2.10
N GLN A 45 -8.24 -3.77 1.61
CA GLN A 45 -7.72 -2.83 0.62
C GLN A 45 -6.57 -1.99 1.18
N SER A 46 -6.66 -1.55 2.42
CA SER A 46 -5.59 -0.82 3.10
C SER A 46 -4.31 -1.66 3.22
N ALA A 47 -4.44 -2.94 3.59
CA ALA A 47 -3.31 -3.87 3.64
C ALA A 47 -2.67 -4.10 2.26
N ALA A 48 -3.48 -4.24 1.21
CA ALA A 48 -2.99 -4.37 -0.17
C ALA A 48 -2.22 -3.11 -0.62
N ASN A 49 -2.76 -1.92 -0.33
CA ASN A 49 -2.10 -0.65 -0.64
C ASN A 49 -0.79 -0.49 0.14
N GLY A 50 -0.75 -0.89 1.41
CA GLY A 50 0.47 -0.90 2.22
C GLY A 50 1.55 -1.82 1.63
N THR A 51 1.14 -2.98 1.11
CA THR A 51 2.02 -3.94 0.40
C THR A 51 2.58 -3.33 -0.87
N LEU A 52 1.74 -2.68 -1.67
CA LEU A 52 2.17 -1.96 -2.87
C LEU A 52 3.15 -0.82 -2.54
N ALA A 53 2.87 -0.02 -1.50
CA ALA A 53 3.74 1.06 -1.07
C ALA A 53 5.12 0.54 -0.63
N ALA A 54 5.17 -0.55 0.14
CA ALA A 54 6.42 -1.17 0.54
C ALA A 54 7.21 -1.70 -0.67
N ALA A 55 6.54 -2.32 -1.64
CA ALA A 55 7.17 -2.76 -2.88
C ALA A 55 7.80 -1.59 -3.66
N THR A 56 7.11 -0.46 -3.78
CA THR A 56 7.63 0.75 -4.42
C THR A 56 8.81 1.36 -3.65
N GLN A 57 8.78 1.35 -2.32
CA GLN A 57 9.91 1.81 -1.50
C GLN A 57 11.15 0.93 -1.68
N LEU A 58 10.98 -0.39 -1.70
CA LEU A 58 12.06 -1.34 -1.98
C LEU A 58 12.62 -1.14 -3.40
N LEU A 59 11.75 -0.97 -4.39
CA LEU A 59 12.13 -0.67 -5.77
C LEU A 59 13.01 0.59 -5.82
N ASN A 60 12.54 1.70 -5.23
CA ASN A 60 13.26 2.97 -5.24
C ASN A 60 14.60 2.88 -4.51
N LYS A 61 14.64 2.21 -3.35
CA LYS A 61 15.87 1.96 -2.61
C LYS A 61 16.89 1.21 -3.46
N GLU A 62 16.45 0.17 -4.18
CA GLU A 62 17.35 -0.59 -5.05
C GLU A 62 17.79 0.17 -6.30
N MET A 63 16.91 0.98 -6.88
CA MET A 63 17.30 1.88 -7.97
C MET A 63 18.37 2.88 -7.51
N GLU A 64 18.23 3.44 -6.31
CA GLU A 64 19.21 4.38 -5.77
C GLU A 64 20.54 3.69 -5.39
N ASN A 65 20.46 2.51 -4.77
CA ASN A 65 21.64 1.68 -4.49
C ASN A 65 22.44 1.35 -5.79
N ALA A 66 21.75 1.22 -6.92
CA ALA A 66 22.38 1.02 -8.23
C ALA A 66 22.99 2.31 -8.79
N ARG A 67 22.28 3.43 -8.67
CA ARG A 67 22.75 4.76 -9.10
C ARG A 67 23.97 5.23 -8.32
N ALA A 68 24.10 4.82 -7.06
CA ALA A 68 25.26 5.10 -6.23
C ALA A 68 26.54 4.38 -6.71
N GLN A 69 26.44 3.39 -7.59
CA GLN A 69 27.61 2.71 -8.14
C GLN A 69 28.25 3.57 -9.23
N THR A 70 29.54 3.89 -9.06
CA THR A 70 30.32 4.67 -10.02
C THR A 70 31.16 3.80 -10.96
N THR A 71 31.31 2.51 -10.63
CA THR A 71 32.08 1.53 -11.39
C THR A 71 31.17 0.47 -11.98
N CYS A 72 31.52 -0.04 -13.16
CA CYS A 72 30.73 -1.07 -13.83
C CYS A 72 30.80 -2.41 -13.08
N THR A 73 31.97 -2.75 -12.54
CA THR A 73 32.20 -3.97 -11.75
C THR A 73 31.37 -4.04 -10.47
N ALA A 74 31.02 -2.90 -9.87
CA ALA A 74 30.15 -2.85 -8.70
C ALA A 74 28.66 -2.96 -9.06
N LEU A 75 28.29 -2.67 -10.32
CA LEU A 75 26.93 -2.80 -10.82
C LEU A 75 26.62 -4.27 -11.15
N THR A 76 26.28 -5.04 -10.13
CA THR A 76 25.97 -6.47 -10.23
C THR A 76 24.47 -6.75 -10.14
N ALA A 77 24.05 -7.89 -10.69
CA ALA A 77 22.71 -8.42 -10.45
C ALA A 77 22.58 -8.85 -8.98
N ALA A 78 21.40 -8.65 -8.41
CA ALA A 78 21.15 -8.99 -7.01
C ALA A 78 19.72 -9.51 -6.85
N THR A 79 19.50 -10.43 -5.92
CA THR A 79 18.16 -10.90 -5.58
C THR A 79 18.10 -11.19 -4.10
N PHE A 80 17.07 -10.67 -3.43
CA PHE A 80 16.83 -10.90 -2.00
C PHE A 80 15.34 -10.80 -1.71
N SER A 81 14.95 -11.25 -0.51
CA SER A 81 13.56 -11.23 -0.06
C SER A 81 13.41 -10.42 1.23
N VAL A 82 12.29 -9.73 1.36
CA VAL A 82 11.91 -8.95 2.53
C VAL A 82 10.47 -9.30 2.89
N VAL A 83 10.22 -9.57 4.17
CA VAL A 83 8.86 -9.76 4.68
C VAL A 83 8.32 -8.41 5.08
N ASP A 84 7.15 -8.05 4.56
CA ASP A 84 6.48 -6.81 4.94
C ASP A 84 5.75 -6.95 6.29
N PRO A 85 5.34 -5.85 6.95
CA PRO A 85 4.62 -5.91 8.22
C PRO A 85 3.26 -6.62 8.19
N ARG A 86 2.71 -6.92 7.00
CA ARG A 86 1.46 -7.67 6.79
C ARG A 86 1.74 -9.17 6.57
N GLY A 87 3.00 -9.60 6.68
CA GLY A 87 3.42 -10.99 6.51
C GLY A 87 3.62 -11.40 5.05
N VAL A 88 3.57 -10.47 4.10
CA VAL A 88 3.75 -10.77 2.68
C VAL A 88 5.23 -10.78 2.34
N THR A 89 5.73 -11.87 1.77
CA THR A 89 7.13 -11.97 1.33
C THR A 89 7.30 -11.39 -0.07
N LEU A 90 8.08 -10.32 -0.15
CA LEU A 90 8.42 -9.60 -1.38
C LEU A 90 9.84 -9.99 -1.82
N GLN A 91 9.97 -10.49 -3.05
CA GLN A 91 11.26 -10.73 -3.67
C GLN A 91 11.65 -9.54 -4.55
N VAL A 92 12.82 -8.99 -4.29
CA VAL A 92 13.40 -7.90 -5.08
C VAL A 92 14.48 -8.50 -5.97
N ALA A 93 14.37 -8.28 -7.27
CA ALA A 93 15.36 -8.73 -8.25
C ALA A 93 15.87 -7.54 -9.05
N ARG A 94 17.18 -7.32 -8.98
CA ARG A 94 17.95 -6.41 -9.83
C ARG A 94 18.62 -7.21 -10.92
N THR A 95 18.44 -6.78 -12.16
CA THR A 95 19.16 -7.29 -13.33
C THR A 95 19.95 -6.17 -13.98
N VAL A 96 21.14 -6.49 -14.46
CA VAL A 96 22.02 -5.57 -15.18
C VAL A 96 22.22 -6.17 -16.56
N GLY A 97 21.92 -5.39 -17.59
CA GLY A 97 22.05 -5.79 -18.98
C GLY A 97 23.40 -5.39 -19.55
N GLY A 98 23.92 -6.21 -20.45
CA GLY A 98 25.24 -6.01 -21.04
C GLY A 98 26.38 -6.46 -20.13
N ALA A 99 27.59 -6.48 -20.69
CA ALA A 99 28.80 -6.81 -19.96
C ALA A 99 29.68 -5.56 -19.83
N CYS A 100 30.38 -5.43 -18.71
CA CYS A 100 31.36 -4.38 -18.51
C CYS A 100 32.55 -4.57 -19.47
N PRO A 101 32.87 -3.60 -20.34
CA PRO A 101 34.03 -3.67 -21.22
C PRO A 101 35.32 -3.88 -20.43
N ALA A 102 36.22 -4.71 -20.97
CA ALA A 102 37.49 -5.02 -20.32
C ALA A 102 38.47 -3.83 -20.36
N SER A 103 38.44 -3.03 -21.43
CA SER A 103 39.31 -1.87 -21.63
C SER A 103 38.80 -0.64 -20.89
N ALA A 104 39.71 0.05 -20.18
CA ALA A 104 39.41 1.33 -19.53
C ALA A 104 39.09 2.44 -20.55
N SER A 105 39.60 2.36 -21.79
CA SER A 105 39.36 3.35 -22.84
C SER A 105 37.92 3.33 -23.39
N SER A 106 37.13 2.31 -23.05
CA SER A 106 35.74 2.20 -23.45
C SER A 106 34.79 2.98 -22.56
N TYR A 107 35.27 3.51 -21.42
CA TYR A 107 34.48 4.31 -20.49
C TYR A 107 34.61 5.81 -20.83
N PRO A 108 33.56 6.61 -20.57
CA PRO A 108 32.32 6.27 -19.87
C PRO A 108 31.28 5.55 -20.75
N ILE A 109 30.47 4.69 -20.13
CA ILE A 109 29.32 4.03 -20.79
C ILE A 109 28.04 4.17 -19.97
N THR A 110 26.92 3.76 -20.56
CA THR A 110 25.69 3.52 -19.82
C THR A 110 25.36 2.03 -19.81
N ALA A 111 24.99 1.51 -18.64
CA ALA A 111 24.58 0.12 -18.46
C ALA A 111 23.05 0.07 -18.22
N PRO A 112 22.29 -0.69 -19.03
CA PRO A 112 20.87 -0.90 -18.77
C PRO A 112 20.67 -1.72 -17.51
N MET A 113 19.66 -1.36 -16.72
CA MET A 113 19.36 -1.98 -15.45
C MET A 113 17.86 -2.02 -15.24
N ALA A 114 17.37 -3.10 -14.63
CA ALA A 114 15.97 -3.25 -14.26
C ALA A 114 15.85 -3.78 -12.83
N VAL A 115 14.86 -3.28 -12.10
CA VAL A 115 14.46 -3.82 -10.80
C VAL A 115 13.01 -4.22 -10.86
N THR A 116 12.69 -5.39 -10.32
CA THR A 116 11.33 -5.88 -10.14
C THR A 116 11.11 -6.31 -8.70
N VAL A 117 9.94 -6.00 -8.17
CA VAL A 117 9.49 -6.46 -6.86
C VAL A 117 8.25 -7.33 -7.05
N VAL A 118 8.37 -8.60 -6.65
CA VAL A 118 7.38 -9.64 -6.90
C VAL A 118 6.89 -10.19 -5.58
N ARG A 119 5.58 -10.40 -5.47
CA ARG A 119 5.00 -11.12 -4.35
C ARG A 119 5.23 -12.63 -4.54
N THR A 120 5.88 -13.29 -3.60
CA THR A 120 6.33 -14.68 -3.78
C THR A 120 5.21 -15.72 -3.67
N ASP A 121 4.12 -15.40 -2.96
CA ASP A 121 2.94 -16.25 -2.79
C ASP A 121 2.06 -16.35 -4.04
N THR A 122 1.94 -15.25 -4.79
CA THR A 122 1.05 -15.12 -5.95
C THR A 122 1.81 -14.97 -7.28
N GLY A 123 3.12 -14.68 -7.23
CA GLY A 123 3.93 -14.38 -8.41
C GLY A 123 3.63 -13.03 -9.06
N VAL A 124 2.77 -12.20 -8.46
CA VAL A 124 2.37 -10.91 -9.03
C VAL A 124 3.50 -9.90 -8.88
N VAL A 125 3.89 -9.26 -9.99
CA VAL A 125 4.78 -8.11 -10.00
C VAL A 125 4.02 -6.91 -9.42
N LEU A 126 4.48 -6.38 -8.29
CA LEU A 126 3.86 -5.22 -7.64
C LEU A 126 4.49 -3.91 -8.09
N ALA A 127 5.79 -3.91 -8.37
CA ALA A 127 6.52 -2.74 -8.81
C ALA A 127 7.68 -3.13 -9.74
N SER A 128 7.92 -2.33 -10.78
CA SER A 128 9.00 -2.57 -11.73
C SER A 128 9.49 -1.25 -12.31
N ALA A 129 10.80 -1.11 -12.48
CA ALA A 129 11.42 0.02 -13.15
C ALA A 129 12.62 -0.43 -14.00
N LYS A 130 12.91 0.36 -15.04
CA LYS A 130 14.07 0.20 -15.91
C LYS A 130 14.77 1.54 -16.05
N THR A 131 16.09 1.54 -16.09
CA THR A 131 16.91 2.74 -16.26
C THR A 131 18.22 2.43 -16.98
N LEU A 132 18.92 3.48 -17.38
CA LEU A 132 20.32 3.44 -17.75
C LEU A 132 21.14 4.04 -16.60
N ILE A 133 22.21 3.36 -16.19
CA ILE A 133 23.15 3.85 -15.18
C ILE A 133 24.43 4.29 -15.89
N PHE A 134 24.85 5.53 -15.65
CA PHE A 134 26.13 6.03 -16.14
C PHE A 134 27.28 5.48 -15.28
N VAL A 135 28.28 4.90 -15.91
CA VAL A 135 29.49 4.40 -15.23
C VAL A 135 30.71 5.01 -15.88
N ALA A 136 31.51 5.69 -15.07
CA ALA A 136 32.65 6.49 -15.53
C ALA A 136 33.94 5.68 -15.65
N VAL A 137 34.01 4.58 -14.90
CA VAL A 137 35.19 3.73 -14.80
C VAL A 137 34.77 2.26 -14.68
N LYS A 138 35.74 1.38 -14.91
CA LYS A 138 35.58 -0.07 -14.80
C LYS A 138 35.18 -0.49 -13.39
#